data_AF-A0A954V168-F1
#
_entry.id   AF-A0A954V168-F1
#
_cell.length_a   1.000
_cell.length_b   1.000
_cell.length_c   1.000
_cell.angle_alpha   90.00
_cell.angle_beta   90.00
_cell.angle_gamma   90.00
#
_symmetry.space_group_name_H-M   'P 1'
#
loop_
_entity.id
_entity.type
_entity.pdbx_description
1 polymer ?
#
loop_
_entity_poly.entity_id
_entity_poly.type
_entity_poly.pdbx_seq_one_letter_code
_entity_poly.pdbx_strand_id
1 'polypeptide(L)'
;QDEQLRPAAQKAIDFMVASQDPQLGGWRYRPGAGADTSVTGWFMMAFKSGQLAGLNVPETTFDAIERYLAASQAPSGEAYLYRYNPFAADTPQQRHGLAPTSVMTSVGLLMRLYFGWKRDRAEMMEGADYLLAHPPENGSLAASRRDTYYWYYATQVMFHMRGERWKKWHDRLYPLLINSQVVDGELAGSWDPNYPTPDLWARYGGRLYVTTLNLLSLEVSYRHLPLYEAAAQ
;
A
#
# COMPACT_ATOMS: atom_id res chain seq x y z
N GLN A 1 -0.22 -17.58 -19.22
CA GLN A 1 -1.37 -17.62 -18.29
C GLN A 1 -1.68 -19.08 -18.02
N ASP A 2 -2.04 -19.42 -16.77
CA ASP A 2 -2.55 -20.75 -16.42
C ASP A 2 -4.09 -20.71 -16.42
N GLU A 3 -4.69 -21.24 -17.48
CA GLU A 3 -6.15 -21.22 -17.68
C GLU A 3 -6.91 -21.98 -16.58
N GLN A 4 -6.28 -22.93 -15.91
CA GLN A 4 -6.94 -23.72 -14.86
C GLN A 4 -7.24 -22.88 -13.61
N LEU A 5 -6.47 -21.81 -13.38
CA LEU A 5 -6.66 -20.92 -12.23
C LEU A 5 -7.74 -19.86 -12.48
N ARG A 6 -8.12 -19.60 -13.74
CA ARG A 6 -9.07 -18.54 -14.10
C ARG A 6 -10.41 -18.63 -13.35
N PRO A 7 -11.08 -19.79 -13.26
CA PRO A 7 -12.37 -19.87 -12.55
C PRO A 7 -12.26 -19.61 -11.04
N ALA A 8 -11.17 -20.07 -10.41
CA ALA A 8 -10.94 -19.83 -8.99
C ALA A 8 -10.60 -18.36 -8.70
N ALA A 9 -9.77 -17.76 -9.55
CA ALA A 9 -9.41 -16.34 -9.45
C ALA A 9 -10.63 -15.43 -9.67
N GLN A 10 -11.50 -15.73 -10.64
CA GLN A 10 -12.73 -14.97 -10.85
C GLN A 10 -13.66 -15.06 -9.64
N LYS A 11 -13.84 -16.25 -9.04
CA LYS A 11 -14.65 -16.40 -7.81
C LYS A 11 -14.10 -15.59 -6.64
N ALA A 12 -12.78 -15.46 -6.52
CA ALA A 12 -12.17 -14.62 -5.49
C ALA A 12 -12.51 -13.14 -5.72
N ILE A 13 -12.41 -12.65 -6.96
CA ILE A 13 -12.83 -11.29 -7.34
C ILE A 13 -14.32 -11.08 -7.07
N ASP A 14 -15.18 -12.01 -7.46
CA ASP A 14 -16.63 -11.92 -7.26
C ASP A 14 -16.98 -11.84 -5.77
N PHE A 15 -16.32 -12.64 -4.93
CA PHE A 15 -16.47 -12.56 -3.48
C PHE A 15 -16.04 -11.20 -2.94
N MET A 16 -14.89 -10.69 -3.39
CA MET A 16 -14.38 -9.40 -2.96
C MET A 16 -15.33 -8.25 -3.32
N VAL A 17 -15.91 -8.28 -4.52
CA VAL A 17 -16.95 -7.33 -4.96
C VAL A 17 -18.18 -7.43 -4.07
N ALA A 18 -18.68 -8.65 -3.83
CA ALA A 18 -19.85 -8.88 -2.98
C ALA A 18 -19.62 -8.48 -1.50
N SER A 19 -18.36 -8.42 -1.06
CA SER A 19 -18.01 -8.06 0.32
C SER A 19 -17.76 -6.56 0.53
N GLN A 20 -17.87 -5.72 -0.49
CA GLN A 20 -17.69 -4.28 -0.38
C GLN A 20 -18.77 -3.67 0.51
N ASP A 21 -18.40 -2.71 1.37
CA ASP A 21 -19.41 -1.99 2.15
C ASP A 21 -20.29 -1.14 1.21
N PRO A 22 -21.62 -1.36 1.18
CA PRO A 22 -22.50 -0.73 0.20
C PRO A 22 -22.66 0.78 0.43
N GLN A 23 -22.41 1.26 1.65
CA GLN A 23 -22.55 2.68 2.00
C GLN A 23 -21.21 3.40 1.89
N LEU A 24 -20.18 2.85 2.53
CA LEU A 24 -18.88 3.49 2.68
C LEU A 24 -17.96 3.26 1.48
N GLY A 25 -18.21 2.22 0.67
CA GLY A 25 -17.51 1.96 -0.58
C GLY A 25 -16.11 1.35 -0.47
N GLY A 26 -15.64 1.06 0.76
CA GLY A 26 -14.39 0.36 1.01
C GLY A 26 -14.58 -0.99 1.69
N TRP A 27 -13.49 -1.51 2.26
CA TRP A 27 -13.49 -2.77 2.99
C TRP A 27 -12.87 -2.61 4.38
N ARG A 28 -13.26 -3.53 5.26
CA ARG A 28 -12.66 -3.75 6.57
C ARG A 28 -12.51 -5.25 6.81
N TYR A 29 -12.19 -5.62 8.05
CA TYR A 29 -11.96 -7.02 8.45
C TYR A 29 -13.22 -7.92 8.48
N ARG A 30 -14.41 -7.40 8.15
CA ARG A 30 -15.64 -8.18 8.02
C ARG A 30 -16.35 -7.82 6.70
N PRO A 31 -16.86 -8.81 5.94
CA PRO A 31 -17.62 -8.55 4.71
C PRO A 31 -18.78 -7.58 4.93
N GLY A 32 -18.89 -6.57 4.07
CA GLY A 32 -19.98 -5.60 4.05
C GLY A 32 -20.09 -4.70 5.29
N ALA A 33 -19.06 -4.64 6.14
CA ALA A 33 -19.13 -3.97 7.43
C ALA A 33 -17.91 -3.07 7.69
N GLY A 34 -18.04 -1.81 7.25
CA GLY A 34 -17.07 -0.76 7.47
C GLY A 34 -16.07 -0.62 6.32
N ALA A 35 -15.28 0.46 6.39
CA ALA A 35 -14.18 0.71 5.48
C ALA A 35 -12.95 1.26 6.22
N ASP A 36 -11.76 0.91 5.77
CA ASP A 36 -10.50 1.58 6.10
C ASP A 36 -9.54 1.60 4.89
N THR A 37 -8.60 2.54 4.89
CA THR A 37 -7.73 2.82 3.75
C THR A 37 -6.76 1.67 3.49
N SER A 38 -6.34 0.99 4.55
CA SER A 38 -5.38 -0.11 4.49
C SER A 38 -5.96 -1.32 3.75
N VAL A 39 -7.12 -1.80 4.18
CA VAL A 39 -7.80 -2.95 3.58
C VAL A 39 -8.28 -2.59 2.17
N THR A 40 -8.86 -1.40 1.99
CA THR A 40 -9.29 -0.93 0.66
C THR A 40 -8.13 -0.86 -0.34
N GLY A 41 -6.93 -0.47 0.09
CA GLY A 41 -5.72 -0.52 -0.74
C GLY A 41 -5.36 -1.91 -1.27
N TRP A 42 -5.46 -2.95 -0.42
CA TRP A 42 -5.24 -4.33 -0.86
C TRP A 42 -6.27 -4.80 -1.89
N PHE A 43 -7.54 -4.47 -1.65
CA PHE A 43 -8.61 -4.79 -2.59
C PHE A 43 -8.40 -4.09 -3.93
N MET A 44 -8.01 -2.80 -3.93
CA MET A 44 -7.67 -2.06 -5.14
C MET A 44 -6.55 -2.73 -5.95
N MET A 45 -5.46 -3.14 -5.30
CA MET A 45 -4.36 -3.84 -5.98
C MET A 45 -4.79 -5.17 -6.57
N ALA A 46 -5.61 -5.94 -5.86
CA ALA A 46 -6.13 -7.21 -6.34
C ALA A 46 -7.10 -7.03 -7.52
N PHE A 47 -7.97 -6.01 -7.50
CA PHE A 47 -8.84 -5.70 -8.64
C PHE A 47 -8.05 -5.24 -9.87
N LYS A 48 -7.04 -4.38 -9.69
CA LYS A 48 -6.18 -3.96 -10.81
C LYS A 48 -5.39 -5.14 -11.39
N SER A 49 -4.90 -6.04 -10.54
CA SER A 49 -4.26 -7.29 -10.97
C SER A 49 -5.25 -8.20 -11.71
N GLY A 50 -6.49 -8.29 -11.23
CA GLY A 50 -7.57 -9.03 -11.89
C GLY A 50 -7.89 -8.47 -13.28
N GLN A 51 -8.03 -7.15 -13.42
CA GLN A 51 -8.23 -6.48 -14.71
C GLN A 51 -7.09 -6.78 -15.68
N LEU A 52 -5.83 -6.68 -15.22
CA LEU A 52 -4.65 -7.01 -16.02
C LEU A 52 -4.62 -8.50 -16.43
N ALA A 53 -5.17 -9.39 -15.62
CA ALA A 53 -5.33 -10.80 -15.93
C ALA A 53 -6.56 -11.12 -16.80
N GLY A 54 -7.35 -10.11 -17.20
CA GLY A 54 -8.57 -10.27 -17.98
C GLY A 54 -9.74 -10.87 -17.19
N LEU A 55 -9.75 -10.71 -15.87
CA LEU A 55 -10.89 -11.02 -15.00
C LEU A 55 -11.87 -9.85 -14.97
N ASN A 56 -13.14 -10.17 -14.73
CA ASN A 56 -14.20 -9.18 -14.69
C ASN A 56 -14.26 -8.55 -13.30
N VAL A 57 -14.09 -7.22 -13.24
CA VAL A 57 -14.34 -6.41 -12.04
C VAL A 57 -15.35 -5.32 -12.46
N PRO A 58 -16.52 -5.21 -11.81
CA PRO A 58 -17.49 -4.17 -12.16
C PRO A 58 -16.95 -2.76 -11.97
N GLU A 59 -17.29 -1.85 -12.88
CA GLU A 59 -16.90 -0.43 -12.80
C GLU A 59 -17.44 0.24 -11.52
N THR A 60 -18.66 -0.13 -11.11
CA THR A 60 -19.30 0.35 -9.88
C THR A 60 -18.49 0.08 -8.61
N THR A 61 -17.65 -0.97 -8.61
CA THR A 61 -16.71 -1.25 -7.52
C THR A 61 -15.65 -0.16 -7.41
N PHE A 62 -15.13 0.30 -8.55
CA PHE A 62 -14.14 1.38 -8.60
C PHE A 62 -14.76 2.75 -8.26
N ASP A 63 -15.98 3.03 -8.70
CA ASP A 63 -16.71 4.26 -8.32
C ASP A 63 -16.88 4.37 -6.80
N ALA A 64 -17.18 3.24 -6.15
CA ALA A 64 -17.29 3.16 -4.71
C ALA A 64 -15.93 3.36 -4.00
N ILE A 65 -14.84 2.82 -4.55
CA ILE A 65 -13.48 3.08 -4.05
C ILE A 65 -13.13 4.56 -4.21
N GLU A 66 -13.44 5.19 -5.34
CA GLU A 66 -13.11 6.61 -5.55
C GLU A 66 -13.88 7.52 -4.58
N ARG A 67 -15.16 7.22 -4.32
CA ARG A 67 -15.95 7.89 -3.29
C ARG A 67 -15.35 7.72 -1.89
N TYR A 68 -14.95 6.51 -1.52
CA TYR A 68 -14.25 6.24 -0.27
C TYR A 68 -12.95 7.05 -0.17
N LEU A 69 -12.16 7.04 -1.24
CA LEU A 69 -10.86 7.67 -1.29
C LEU A 69 -10.98 9.19 -1.14
N ALA A 70 -11.98 9.81 -1.77
CA ALA A 70 -12.31 11.22 -1.57
C ALA A 70 -12.66 11.54 -0.11
N ALA A 71 -13.40 10.67 0.59
CA ALA A 71 -13.69 10.85 2.01
C ALA A 71 -12.45 10.66 2.91
N SER A 72 -11.52 9.78 2.52
CA SER A 72 -10.28 9.51 3.26
C SER A 72 -9.20 10.58 3.08
N GLN A 73 -9.30 11.38 2.02
CA GLN A 73 -8.38 12.47 1.69
C GLN A 73 -8.51 13.60 2.72
N ALA A 74 -7.38 14.18 3.11
CA ALA A 74 -7.39 15.34 4.00
C ALA A 74 -7.95 16.60 3.29
N PRO A 75 -8.39 17.63 4.05
CA PRO A 75 -8.97 18.86 3.50
C PRO A 75 -8.02 19.66 2.59
N SER A 76 -8.55 20.71 1.97
CA SER A 76 -7.79 21.64 1.13
C SER A 76 -6.55 22.18 1.84
N GLY A 77 -5.42 22.22 1.13
CA GLY A 77 -4.08 22.55 1.66
C GLY A 77 -3.23 21.34 2.06
N GLU A 78 -3.86 20.20 2.33
CA GLU A 78 -3.18 18.93 2.66
C GLU A 78 -3.74 17.77 1.83
N ALA A 79 -4.32 18.04 0.66
CA ALA A 79 -5.01 17.05 -0.17
C ALA A 79 -4.11 15.89 -0.67
N TYR A 80 -2.81 15.94 -0.42
CA TYR A 80 -1.90 14.81 -0.62
C TYR A 80 -1.92 13.78 0.52
N LEU A 81 -2.51 14.10 1.67
CA LEU A 81 -2.57 13.24 2.86
C LEU A 81 -3.85 12.41 2.91
N TYR A 82 -3.74 11.21 3.51
CA TYR A 82 -4.86 10.28 3.64
C TYR A 82 -4.97 9.70 5.06
N ARG A 83 -6.22 9.57 5.52
CA ARG A 83 -6.62 9.06 6.84
C ARG A 83 -6.79 7.55 6.83
N TYR A 84 -6.67 6.89 7.99
CA TYR A 84 -6.90 5.45 8.10
C TYR A 84 -8.39 5.11 8.00
N ASN A 85 -9.25 5.85 8.71
CA ASN A 85 -10.69 5.66 8.70
C ASN A 85 -11.39 7.02 8.84
N PRO A 86 -11.86 7.63 7.75
CA PRO A 86 -12.52 8.93 7.79
C PRO A 86 -13.90 8.90 8.47
N PHE A 87 -14.45 7.71 8.72
CA PHE A 87 -15.75 7.49 9.38
C PHE A 87 -15.60 7.00 10.82
N ALA A 88 -14.39 7.04 11.38
CA ALA A 88 -14.17 6.71 12.79
C ALA A 88 -14.95 7.66 13.71
N ALA A 89 -15.50 7.14 14.79
CA ALA A 89 -16.07 7.99 15.83
C ALA A 89 -14.95 8.79 16.50
N ASP A 90 -15.22 10.04 16.89
CA ASP A 90 -14.25 10.85 17.64
C ASP A 90 -14.24 10.44 19.11
N THR A 91 -13.68 9.25 19.37
CA THR A 91 -13.49 8.67 20.70
C THR A 91 -12.00 8.37 20.92
N PRO A 92 -11.52 8.28 22.17
CA PRO A 92 -10.11 7.95 22.43
C PRO A 92 -9.62 6.67 21.72
N GLN A 93 -10.52 5.70 21.51
CA GLN A 93 -10.20 4.42 20.88
C GLN A 93 -10.12 4.49 19.34
N GLN A 94 -10.77 5.47 18.72
CA GLN A 94 -10.94 5.50 17.25
C GLN A 94 -10.42 6.78 16.60
N ARG A 95 -10.23 7.88 17.34
CA ARG A 95 -9.84 9.17 16.75
C ARG A 95 -8.50 9.13 16.02
N HIS A 96 -7.62 8.20 16.39
CA HIS A 96 -6.36 7.99 15.68
C HIS A 96 -6.60 7.69 14.19
N GLY A 97 -7.76 7.12 13.84
CA GLY A 97 -8.14 6.84 12.46
C GLY A 97 -8.49 8.09 11.64
N LEU A 98 -8.83 9.19 12.31
CA LEU A 98 -9.17 10.48 11.68
C LEU A 98 -7.94 11.31 11.31
N ALA A 99 -6.77 11.01 11.90
CA ALA A 99 -5.52 11.67 11.58
C ALA A 99 -4.85 11.01 10.37
N PRO A 100 -4.32 11.79 9.41
CA PRO A 100 -3.49 11.23 8.36
C PRO A 100 -2.16 10.67 8.88
N THR A 101 -1.61 9.69 8.17
CA THR A 101 -0.30 9.10 8.46
C THR A 101 0.50 8.89 7.17
N SER A 102 1.83 8.77 7.26
CA SER A 102 2.69 8.41 6.12
C SER A 102 2.27 7.10 5.47
N VAL A 103 1.91 6.11 6.30
CA VAL A 103 1.43 4.80 5.85
C VAL A 103 0.18 4.96 5.00
N MET A 104 -0.88 5.58 5.53
CA MET A 104 -2.14 5.70 4.80
C MET A 104 -2.04 6.65 3.62
N THR A 105 -1.19 7.66 3.73
CA THR A 105 -0.85 8.55 2.61
C THR A 105 -0.22 7.76 1.45
N SER A 106 0.73 6.87 1.73
CA SER A 106 1.32 6.02 0.68
C SER A 106 0.29 5.10 0.01
N VAL A 107 -0.63 4.53 0.79
CA VAL A 107 -1.72 3.68 0.25
C VAL A 107 -2.68 4.50 -0.60
N GLY A 108 -3.10 5.68 -0.12
CA GLY A 108 -3.99 6.59 -0.84
C GLY A 108 -3.40 7.07 -2.16
N LEU A 109 -2.14 7.52 -2.15
CA LEU A 109 -1.41 7.95 -3.35
C LEU A 109 -1.26 6.80 -4.37
N LEU A 110 -1.00 5.57 -3.91
CA LEU A 110 -0.93 4.42 -4.80
C LEU A 110 -2.29 4.12 -5.45
N MET A 111 -3.38 4.17 -4.67
CA MET A 111 -4.73 4.04 -5.24
C MET A 111 -5.00 5.13 -6.28
N ARG A 112 -4.61 6.39 -6.03
CA ARG A 112 -4.73 7.49 -7.00
C ARG A 112 -3.95 7.25 -8.29
N LEU A 113 -2.75 6.69 -8.22
CA LEU A 113 -1.98 6.28 -9.39
C LEU A 113 -2.75 5.25 -10.23
N TYR A 114 -3.41 4.27 -9.59
CA TYR A 114 -4.25 3.30 -10.29
C TYR A 114 -5.54 3.88 -10.89
N PHE A 115 -6.00 5.03 -10.39
CA PHE A 115 -7.05 5.86 -11.02
C PHE A 115 -6.49 6.82 -12.09
N GLY A 116 -5.21 6.73 -12.41
CA GLY A 116 -4.61 7.48 -13.52
C GLY A 116 -4.09 8.87 -13.15
N TRP A 117 -3.98 9.21 -11.86
CA TRP A 117 -3.29 10.44 -11.45
C TRP A 117 -1.87 10.44 -12.00
N LYS A 118 -1.48 11.57 -12.62
CA LYS A 118 -0.16 11.74 -13.21
C LYS A 118 0.83 12.18 -12.13
N ARG A 119 2.10 11.80 -12.30
CA ARG A 119 3.19 12.11 -11.35
C ARG A 119 3.51 13.60 -11.22
N ASP A 120 3.13 14.42 -12.20
CA ASP A 120 3.30 15.88 -12.23
C ASP A 120 2.10 16.63 -11.65
N ARG A 121 1.06 15.92 -11.21
CA ARG A 121 -0.03 16.50 -10.42
C ARG A 121 0.51 17.02 -9.08
N ALA A 122 0.04 18.20 -8.66
CA ALA A 122 0.48 18.86 -7.43
C ALA A 122 0.40 17.94 -6.19
N GLU A 123 -0.75 17.30 -5.97
CA GLU A 123 -0.96 16.40 -4.83
C GLU A 123 -0.07 15.15 -4.88
N MET A 124 0.31 14.67 -6.07
CA MET A 124 1.28 13.56 -6.19
C MET A 124 2.69 14.02 -5.84
N MET A 125 3.09 15.21 -6.28
CA MET A 125 4.41 15.76 -5.96
C MET A 125 4.55 16.08 -4.48
N GLU A 126 3.55 16.77 -3.90
CA GLU A 126 3.51 17.09 -2.47
C GLU A 126 3.44 15.82 -1.62
N GLY A 127 2.66 14.83 -2.04
CA GLY A 127 2.59 13.53 -1.40
C GLY A 127 3.93 12.80 -1.40
N ALA A 128 4.61 12.77 -2.54
CA ALA A 128 5.93 12.16 -2.64
C ALA A 128 6.99 12.90 -1.82
N ASP A 129 6.92 14.23 -1.75
CA ASP A 129 7.82 15.04 -0.91
C ASP A 129 7.55 14.81 0.58
N TYR A 130 6.29 14.66 0.97
CA TYR A 130 5.90 14.25 2.32
C TYR A 130 6.43 12.85 2.67
N LEU A 131 6.36 11.88 1.75
CA LEU A 131 6.95 10.54 1.97
C LEU A 131 8.48 10.62 2.11
N LEU A 132 9.18 11.46 1.34
CA LEU A 132 10.62 11.67 1.49
C LEU A 132 11.00 12.34 2.81
N ALA A 133 10.11 13.15 3.39
CA ALA A 133 10.28 13.69 4.74
C ALA A 133 10.09 12.63 5.84
N HIS A 134 9.54 11.47 5.50
CA HIS A 134 9.37 10.30 6.38
C HIS A 134 10.08 9.07 5.80
N PRO A 135 11.41 9.11 5.63
CA PRO A 135 12.14 8.05 4.94
C PRO A 135 12.13 6.74 5.75
N PRO A 136 12.42 5.60 5.10
CA PRO A 136 12.61 4.34 5.80
C PRO A 136 13.72 4.42 6.85
N GLU A 137 13.43 3.97 8.07
CA GLU A 137 14.40 3.89 9.16
C GLU A 137 13.99 2.84 10.21
N ASN A 138 14.97 2.20 10.85
CA ASN A 138 14.69 1.18 11.87
C ASN A 138 14.25 1.77 13.23
N GLY A 139 14.66 3.01 13.54
CA GLY A 139 14.53 3.58 14.88
C GLY A 139 15.46 2.88 15.88
N SER A 140 15.01 2.75 17.13
CA SER A 140 15.74 2.05 18.20
C SER A 140 14.90 0.92 18.82
N LEU A 141 15.49 0.07 19.65
CA LEU A 141 14.75 -0.97 20.37
C LEU A 141 13.65 -0.40 21.27
N ALA A 142 13.86 0.79 21.84
CA ALA A 142 12.89 1.46 22.71
C ALA A 142 11.82 2.24 21.94
N ALA A 143 12.12 2.63 20.70
CA ALA A 143 11.23 3.41 19.84
C ALA A 143 11.43 2.97 18.38
N SER A 144 10.90 1.78 18.06
CA SER A 144 11.01 1.27 16.70
C SER A 144 10.25 2.16 15.73
N ARG A 145 10.85 2.36 14.56
CA ARG A 145 10.22 3.03 13.41
C ARG A 145 10.17 2.11 12.19
N ARG A 146 10.50 0.84 12.40
CA ARG A 146 10.56 -0.18 11.36
C ARG A 146 9.16 -0.62 10.96
N ASP A 147 8.65 -0.02 9.90
CA ASP A 147 7.33 -0.30 9.35
C ASP A 147 7.48 -0.83 7.92
N THR A 148 7.64 -2.15 7.78
CA THR A 148 7.78 -2.78 6.46
C THR A 148 6.53 -2.67 5.59
N TYR A 149 5.36 -2.48 6.21
CA TYR A 149 4.10 -2.22 5.51
C TYR A 149 4.13 -0.87 4.81
N TYR A 150 4.52 0.16 5.56
CA TYR A 150 4.75 1.49 5.01
C TYR A 150 5.79 1.47 3.90
N TRP A 151 6.93 0.81 4.16
CA TRP A 151 8.01 0.75 3.18
C TRP A 151 7.54 0.15 1.86
N TYR A 152 6.75 -0.92 1.90
CA TYR A 152 6.21 -1.54 0.70
C TYR A 152 5.31 -0.59 -0.12
N TYR A 153 4.32 0.04 0.49
CA TYR A 153 3.41 0.93 -0.24
C TYR A 153 4.10 2.19 -0.74
N ALA A 154 4.92 2.83 0.10
CA ALA A 154 5.65 4.03 -0.29
C ALA A 154 6.67 3.72 -1.39
N THR A 155 7.32 2.55 -1.37
CA THR A 155 8.23 2.12 -2.45
C THR A 155 7.54 2.06 -3.80
N GLN A 156 6.31 1.55 -3.88
CA GLN A 156 5.53 1.54 -5.13
C GLN A 156 5.22 2.96 -5.61
N VAL A 157 4.77 3.85 -4.72
CA VAL A 157 4.50 5.26 -5.08
C VAL A 157 5.78 5.92 -5.59
N MET A 158 6.87 5.82 -4.85
CA MET A 158 8.14 6.47 -5.19
C MET A 158 8.73 5.93 -6.50
N PHE A 159 8.55 4.64 -6.78
CA PHE A 159 8.93 4.06 -8.07
C PHE A 159 8.15 4.69 -9.23
N HIS A 160 6.84 4.92 -9.07
CA HIS A 160 6.03 5.62 -10.07
C HIS A 160 6.40 7.11 -10.23
N MET A 161 6.91 7.75 -9.18
CA MET A 161 7.41 9.12 -9.27
C MET A 161 8.69 9.25 -10.10
N ARG A 162 9.52 8.20 -10.15
CA ARG A 162 10.79 8.13 -10.91
C ARG A 162 11.80 9.22 -10.47
N GLY A 163 12.91 9.29 -11.20
CA GLY A 163 13.93 10.35 -11.06
C GLY A 163 14.53 10.46 -9.66
N GLU A 164 14.85 11.69 -9.26
CA GLU A 164 15.48 12.00 -7.97
C GLU A 164 14.67 11.54 -6.76
N ARG A 165 13.34 11.60 -6.85
CA ARG A 165 12.45 11.17 -5.76
C ARG A 165 12.58 9.66 -5.53
N TRP A 166 12.49 8.86 -6.60
CA TRP A 166 12.74 7.42 -6.54
C TRP A 166 14.13 7.11 -5.99
N LYS A 167 15.16 7.77 -6.54
CA LYS A 167 16.56 7.54 -6.15
C LYS A 167 16.76 7.77 -4.65
N LYS A 168 16.30 8.91 -4.12
CA LYS A 168 16.43 9.24 -2.68
C LYS A 168 15.73 8.22 -1.78
N TRP A 169 14.54 7.75 -2.17
CA TRP A 169 13.83 6.71 -1.43
C TRP A 169 14.58 5.38 -1.45
N HIS A 170 14.98 4.93 -2.64
CA HIS A 170 15.68 3.67 -2.84
C HIS A 170 17.03 3.62 -2.13
N ASP A 171 17.83 4.69 -2.23
CA ASP A 171 19.13 4.81 -1.57
C ASP A 171 19.02 4.73 -0.02
N ARG A 172 17.84 4.99 0.54
CA ARG A 172 17.55 4.80 1.97
C ARG A 172 17.09 3.39 2.29
N LEU A 173 16.12 2.86 1.55
CA LEU A 173 15.53 1.55 1.85
C LEU A 173 16.49 0.40 1.56
N TYR A 174 17.15 0.43 0.40
CA TYR A 174 17.92 -0.72 -0.09
C TYR A 174 19.02 -1.16 0.90
N PRO A 175 19.87 -0.27 1.44
CA PRO A 175 20.86 -0.68 2.44
C PRO A 175 20.24 -1.25 3.72
N LEU A 176 19.09 -0.74 4.17
CA LEU A 176 18.41 -1.28 5.35
C LEU A 176 17.99 -2.74 5.12
N LEU A 177 17.45 -3.05 3.95
CA LEU A 177 17.00 -4.40 3.61
C LEU A 177 18.17 -5.35 3.41
N ILE A 178 19.15 -4.98 2.59
CA ILE A 178 20.29 -5.87 2.29
C ILE A 178 21.12 -6.17 3.54
N ASN A 179 21.39 -5.15 4.38
CA ASN A 179 22.23 -5.36 5.57
C ASN A 179 21.52 -6.10 6.71
N SER A 180 20.19 -6.22 6.66
CA SER A 180 19.41 -6.94 7.69
C SER A 180 18.85 -8.28 7.21
N GLN A 181 19.10 -8.66 5.95
CA GLN A 181 18.72 -9.97 5.45
C GLN A 181 19.55 -11.04 6.16
N VAL A 182 18.91 -12.12 6.58
CA VAL A 182 19.60 -13.31 7.08
C VAL A 182 20.28 -13.99 5.89
N VAL A 183 21.60 -14.22 5.97
CA VAL A 183 22.40 -14.74 4.85
C VAL A 183 22.88 -16.18 5.01
N ASP A 184 22.65 -16.79 6.17
CA ASP A 184 23.10 -18.14 6.48
C ASP A 184 22.07 -18.91 7.34
N GLY A 185 22.18 -20.23 7.32
CA GLY A 185 21.30 -21.15 8.04
C GLY A 185 19.91 -21.33 7.41
N GLU A 186 19.01 -21.98 8.16
CA GLU A 186 17.67 -22.35 7.69
C GLU A 186 16.77 -21.17 7.33
N LEU A 187 17.12 -19.98 7.82
CA LEU A 187 16.35 -18.74 7.61
C LEU A 187 17.00 -17.81 6.58
N ALA A 188 18.04 -18.26 5.87
CA ALA A 188 18.68 -17.50 4.82
C ALA A 188 17.66 -17.00 3.77
N GLY A 189 17.81 -15.74 3.35
CA GLY A 189 16.89 -15.05 2.45
C GLY A 189 15.72 -14.35 3.15
N SER A 190 15.54 -14.54 4.46
CA SER A 190 14.45 -13.92 5.24
C SER A 190 14.89 -12.68 6.02
N TRP A 191 13.92 -11.99 6.62
CA TRP A 191 14.15 -10.88 7.55
C TRP A 191 13.58 -11.19 8.93
N ASP A 192 14.36 -10.90 9.97
CA ASP A 192 13.96 -11.14 11.34
C ASP A 192 12.87 -10.16 11.81
N PRO A 193 11.76 -10.62 12.43
CA PRO A 193 10.67 -9.77 12.90
C PRO A 193 11.03 -8.87 14.10
N ASN A 194 12.13 -9.15 14.80
CA ASN A 194 12.57 -8.45 16.01
C ASN A 194 13.90 -7.70 15.86
N TYR A 195 14.73 -8.06 14.87
CA TYR A 195 16.05 -7.46 14.64
C TYR A 195 16.17 -6.80 13.26
N PRO A 196 16.83 -5.63 13.13
CA PRO A 196 17.60 -4.93 14.17
C PRO A 196 16.74 -4.18 15.21
N THR A 197 15.47 -3.93 14.90
CA THR A 197 14.44 -3.46 15.83
C THR A 197 13.13 -4.19 15.53
N PRO A 198 12.17 -4.28 16.46
CA PRO A 198 10.88 -4.92 16.18
C PRO A 198 10.14 -4.24 15.04
N ASP A 199 9.64 -5.00 14.07
CA ASP A 199 8.72 -4.43 13.08
C ASP A 199 7.37 -4.12 13.75
N LEU A 200 6.77 -2.98 13.40
CA LEU A 200 5.55 -2.49 14.04
C LEU A 200 4.35 -3.45 13.90
N TRP A 201 4.34 -4.29 12.86
CA TRP A 201 3.21 -5.14 12.49
C TRP A 201 3.53 -6.64 12.53
N ALA A 202 4.79 -7.02 12.71
CA ALA A 202 5.22 -8.42 12.77
C ALA A 202 4.59 -9.23 13.91
N ARG A 203 4.07 -8.60 14.97
CA ARG A 203 3.28 -9.31 16.00
C ARG A 203 2.01 -10.00 15.45
N TYR A 204 1.53 -9.57 14.28
CA TYR A 204 0.36 -10.16 13.62
C TYR A 204 0.74 -11.13 12.49
N GLY A 205 1.82 -10.86 11.74
CA GLY A 205 2.20 -11.61 10.54
C GLY A 205 3.50 -12.40 10.61
N GLY A 206 4.31 -12.19 11.65
CA GLY A 206 5.58 -12.87 11.86
C GLY A 206 6.63 -12.66 10.76
N ARG A 207 7.62 -13.57 10.73
CA ARG A 207 8.74 -13.54 9.76
C ARG A 207 8.27 -13.59 8.31
N LEU A 208 7.23 -14.38 8.01
CA LEU A 208 6.72 -14.53 6.65
C LEU A 208 6.21 -13.19 6.11
N TYR A 209 5.46 -12.44 6.91
CA TYR A 209 4.97 -11.12 6.57
C TYR A 209 6.10 -10.13 6.28
N VAL A 210 7.06 -10.00 7.20
CA VAL A 210 8.20 -9.09 7.08
C VAL A 210 9.02 -9.43 5.84
N THR A 211 9.30 -10.73 5.65
CA THR A 211 10.06 -11.22 4.50
C THR A 211 9.33 -10.93 3.19
N THR A 212 8.02 -11.18 3.13
CA THR A 212 7.22 -10.95 1.93
C THR A 212 7.22 -9.47 1.55
N LEU A 213 6.98 -8.56 2.49
CA LEU A 213 6.95 -7.12 2.21
C LEU A 213 8.31 -6.57 1.80
N ASN A 214 9.40 -7.06 2.41
CA ASN A 214 10.75 -6.66 2.03
C ASN A 214 11.11 -7.16 0.64
N LEU A 215 10.78 -8.41 0.30
CA LEU A 215 10.95 -8.94 -1.06
C LEU A 215 10.16 -8.12 -2.07
N LEU A 216 8.87 -7.88 -1.83
CA LEU A 216 8.03 -7.09 -2.73
C LEU A 216 8.55 -5.65 -2.91
N SER A 217 9.12 -5.06 -1.85
CA SER A 217 9.77 -3.74 -1.94
C SER A 217 11.03 -3.77 -2.83
N LEU A 218 11.86 -4.81 -2.73
CA LEU A 218 13.04 -4.99 -3.57
C LEU A 218 12.66 -5.29 -5.04
N GLU A 219 11.57 -6.01 -5.25
CA GLU A 219 11.09 -6.44 -6.56
C GLU A 219 10.40 -5.33 -7.36
N VAL A 220 10.09 -4.17 -6.76
CA VAL A 220 9.36 -3.09 -7.43
C VAL A 220 10.02 -2.67 -8.75
N SER A 221 11.36 -2.72 -8.80
CA SER A 221 12.14 -2.32 -9.97
C SER A 221 12.13 -3.37 -11.09
N TYR A 222 11.78 -4.62 -10.77
CA TYR A 222 11.82 -5.77 -11.66
C TYR A 222 10.43 -6.22 -12.12
N ARG A 223 9.38 -5.98 -11.32
CA ARG A 223 8.02 -6.48 -11.58
C ARG A 223 7.06 -5.49 -12.21
N HIS A 224 7.35 -4.19 -12.12
CA HIS A 224 6.52 -3.18 -12.77
C HIS A 224 7.14 -2.80 -14.11
N LEU A 225 6.64 -3.41 -15.20
CA LEU A 225 6.54 -2.67 -16.46
C LEU A 225 5.88 -1.34 -16.10
N PRO A 226 6.49 -0.18 -16.39
CA PRO A 226 5.92 1.10 -16.02
C PRO A 226 4.44 1.11 -16.44
N LEU A 227 3.50 1.37 -15.51
CA LEU A 227 2.06 1.46 -15.82
C LEU A 227 1.75 2.39 -17.00
N TYR A 228 2.71 3.22 -17.41
CA TYR A 228 2.66 4.14 -18.54
C TYR A 228 3.16 3.56 -19.88
N GLU A 229 3.87 2.43 -19.92
CA GLU A 229 4.28 1.78 -21.18
C GLU A 229 3.14 0.98 -21.80
N ALA A 230 2.27 0.38 -20.99
CA ALA A 230 1.10 -0.35 -21.48
C ALA A 230 -0.01 0.57 -22.06
N ALA A 231 0.10 1.89 -21.90
CA ALA A 231 -0.84 2.89 -22.42
C ALA A 231 -0.23 3.74 -23.57
N ALA A 232 0.95 3.37 -24.07
CA ALA A 232 1.67 4.10 -25.11
C ALA A 232 1.88 3.28 -26.41
N GLN A 233 1.02 2.28 -26.66
CA GLN A 233 0.84 1.63 -27.95
C GLN A 233 -0.63 1.68 -28.34
#